data_AF-A0A5S4EUF2-F1
#
_entry.id   AF-A0A5S4EUF2-F1
#
_cell.length_a   1.000
_cell.length_b   1.000
_cell.length_c   1.000
_cell.angle_alpha   90.00
_cell.angle_beta   90.00
_cell.angle_gamma   90.00
#
_symmetry.space_group_name_H-M   'P 1'
#
loop_
_entity.id
_entity.type
_entity.pdbx_description
1 polymer ?
#
loop_
_entity_poly.entity_id
_entity_poly.type
_entity_poly.pdbx_seq_one_letter_code
_entity_poly.pdbx_strand_id
1 'polypeptide(L)'
;MPRKLVLRIALTTAAITALALTVTATPAIANPEPSPTTASDVTAAYQLAECDPDGPTSADAALATQLNSSLQAKMRGYMSAYRVSCARMVIKAVHDRGLDPRAAVIAITTVIVETSIQNISEQVDHTSLGLFQQQDWWGSREERLNPTIATNKFLSTMLREYPNNTWMTAPVGEVCQKVQISAYPERYQPQAGDAQIIVNAILPYVRGNPAQPEDATGEAVDFDGDGRPDLVGTLADGTLRAYLGTGSPGVPGVAGRG
;
A
#
# COMPACT_ATOMS: atom_id res chain seq x y z
N MET A 1 -17.66 -71.41 75.75
CA MET A 1 -16.56 -70.56 75.22
C MET A 1 -17.19 -69.36 74.49
N PRO A 2 -16.68 -68.12 74.62
CA PRO A 2 -17.54 -66.96 74.86
C PRO A 2 -17.97 -66.13 73.62
N ARG A 3 -19.25 -65.74 73.66
CA ARG A 3 -19.95 -64.48 73.25
C ARG A 3 -19.46 -63.63 72.05
N LYS A 4 -20.43 -63.27 71.19
CA LYS A 4 -20.98 -61.91 70.84
C LYS A 4 -21.45 -61.91 69.36
N LEU A 5 -22.75 -61.87 69.07
CA LEU A 5 -23.64 -60.70 68.90
C LEU A 5 -23.30 -59.77 67.70
N VAL A 6 -24.05 -59.98 66.59
CA VAL A 6 -24.73 -58.97 65.72
C VAL A 6 -23.88 -58.02 64.85
N LEU A 7 -24.19 -57.94 63.54
CA LEU A 7 -24.80 -56.77 62.84
C LEU A 7 -24.41 -56.67 61.34
N ARG A 8 -25.42 -56.79 60.47
CA ARG A 8 -25.78 -55.99 59.27
C ARG A 8 -24.87 -55.77 58.04
N ILE A 9 -25.59 -55.86 56.91
CA ILE A 9 -25.60 -54.99 55.71
C ILE A 9 -24.57 -55.30 54.59
N ALA A 10 -25.16 -55.83 53.52
CA ALA A 10 -25.01 -55.55 52.09
C ALA A 10 -23.67 -55.01 51.55
N LEU A 11 -23.12 -55.73 50.58
CA LEU A 11 -22.46 -55.14 49.43
C LEU A 11 -23.18 -55.59 48.16
N THR A 12 -23.75 -54.62 47.46
CA THR A 12 -24.32 -54.70 46.12
C THR A 12 -23.21 -54.98 45.10
N THR A 13 -23.29 -56.08 44.37
CA THR A 13 -22.49 -56.32 43.17
C THR A 13 -23.09 -55.55 42.00
N ALA A 14 -22.56 -54.37 41.72
CA ALA A 14 -22.80 -53.68 40.45
C ALA A 14 -22.00 -54.38 39.35
N ALA A 15 -22.71 -54.97 38.39
CA ALA A 15 -22.13 -55.53 37.18
C ALA A 15 -21.58 -54.39 36.31
N ILE A 16 -20.27 -54.40 36.06
CA ILE A 16 -19.62 -53.50 35.10
C ILE A 16 -19.77 -54.13 33.73
N THR A 17 -20.75 -53.66 32.96
CA THR A 17 -20.85 -53.90 31.52
C THR A 17 -19.81 -53.02 30.81
N ALA A 18 -18.73 -53.64 30.35
CA ALA A 18 -17.75 -53.00 29.48
C ALA A 18 -18.39 -52.73 28.11
N LEU A 19 -18.81 -51.49 27.87
CA LEU A 19 -19.21 -51.02 26.55
C LEU A 19 -17.94 -50.75 25.74
N ALA A 20 -17.61 -51.66 24.82
CA ALA A 20 -16.58 -51.43 23.83
C ALA A 20 -17.04 -50.34 22.85
N LEU A 21 -16.65 -49.09 23.10
CA LEU A 21 -16.73 -48.01 22.12
C LEU A 21 -15.65 -48.26 21.06
N THR A 22 -16.05 -48.73 19.88
CA THR A 22 -15.23 -48.68 18.69
C THR A 22 -15.12 -47.23 18.24
N VAL A 23 -14.06 -46.54 18.68
CA VAL A 23 -13.66 -45.25 18.10
C VAL A 23 -13.12 -45.54 16.71
N THR A 24 -13.94 -45.33 15.68
CA THR A 24 -13.42 -45.16 14.33
C THR A 24 -12.69 -43.83 14.30
N ALA A 25 -11.37 -43.86 14.41
CA ALA A 25 -10.55 -42.71 14.11
C ALA A 25 -10.72 -42.42 12.61
N THR A 26 -11.60 -41.47 12.27
CA THR A 26 -11.52 -40.81 10.98
C THR A 26 -10.13 -40.18 10.91
N PRO A 27 -9.36 -40.37 9.82
CA PRO A 27 -8.18 -39.56 9.64
C PRO A 27 -8.67 -38.11 9.64
N ALA A 28 -8.13 -37.30 10.56
CA ALA A 28 -8.19 -35.87 10.43
C ALA A 28 -7.44 -35.54 9.13
N ILE A 29 -8.19 -35.46 8.03
CA ILE A 29 -7.72 -34.76 6.85
C ILE A 29 -7.56 -33.33 7.38
N ALA A 30 -6.33 -32.95 7.69
CA ALA A 30 -5.98 -31.56 7.80
C ALA A 30 -6.46 -30.93 6.49
N ASN A 31 -7.58 -30.22 6.54
CA ASN A 31 -7.87 -29.27 5.47
C ASN A 31 -6.62 -28.41 5.40
N PRO A 32 -5.96 -28.28 4.24
CA PRO A 32 -4.98 -27.22 4.11
C PRO A 32 -5.72 -25.95 4.52
N GLU A 33 -5.23 -25.27 5.58
CA GLU A 33 -5.67 -23.90 5.81
C GLU A 33 -5.54 -23.19 4.47
N PRO A 34 -6.62 -22.57 3.96
CA PRO A 34 -6.50 -21.80 2.73
C PRO A 34 -5.41 -20.77 2.98
N SER A 35 -4.31 -20.88 2.24
CA SER A 35 -3.32 -19.81 2.17
C SER A 35 -4.10 -18.52 1.93
N PRO A 36 -3.85 -17.43 2.69
CA PRO A 36 -4.69 -16.26 2.64
C PRO A 36 -4.75 -15.78 1.20
N THR A 37 -5.93 -15.88 0.61
CA THR A 37 -6.26 -15.30 -0.69
C THR A 37 -5.93 -13.82 -0.56
N THR A 38 -5.12 -13.28 -1.47
CA THR A 38 -4.53 -11.93 -1.42
C THR A 38 -5.52 -10.76 -1.20
N ALA A 39 -6.82 -11.03 -1.30
CA ALA A 39 -7.91 -10.09 -1.05
C ALA A 39 -8.33 -9.96 0.43
N SER A 40 -8.24 -11.02 1.24
CA SER A 40 -8.85 -11.04 2.59
C SER A 40 -8.23 -9.99 3.53
N ASP A 41 -6.91 -9.78 3.44
CA ASP A 41 -6.18 -8.83 4.28
C ASP A 41 -6.50 -7.36 3.93
N VAL A 42 -6.99 -7.08 2.71
CA VAL A 42 -7.31 -5.71 2.27
C VAL A 42 -8.67 -5.25 2.80
N THR A 43 -9.56 -6.22 3.09
CA THR A 43 -10.92 -5.98 3.60
C THR A 43 -11.06 -6.04 5.11
N ALA A 44 -9.98 -6.35 5.84
CA ALA A 44 -9.99 -6.36 7.30
C ALA A 44 -10.42 -4.98 7.85
N ALA A 45 -11.35 -5.00 8.80
CA ALA A 45 -11.86 -3.80 9.44
C ALA A 45 -10.93 -3.39 10.57
N TYR A 46 -10.18 -2.31 10.36
CA TYR A 46 -9.32 -1.71 11.37
C TYR A 46 -9.81 -0.33 11.79
N GLN A 47 -9.45 0.11 12.99
CA GLN A 47 -9.47 1.55 13.30
C GLN A 47 -8.39 2.25 12.50
N LEU A 48 -8.77 3.34 11.82
CA LEU A 48 -7.90 4.08 10.92
C LEU A 48 -7.69 5.50 11.43
N ALA A 49 -6.47 5.98 11.36
CA ALA A 49 -6.15 7.39 11.46
C ALA A 49 -6.23 8.05 10.07
N GLU A 50 -6.46 9.35 10.05
CA GLU A 50 -6.34 10.15 8.85
C GLU A 50 -4.90 10.16 8.36
N CYS A 51 -4.70 10.19 7.04
CA CYS A 51 -3.37 10.29 6.45
C CYS A 51 -2.98 11.74 6.17
N ASP A 52 -3.94 12.49 5.64
CA ASP A 52 -3.85 13.91 5.39
C ASP A 52 -4.81 14.60 6.37
N PRO A 53 -4.37 15.60 7.17
CA PRO A 53 -5.27 16.35 8.05
C PRO A 53 -6.38 17.10 7.30
N ASP A 54 -6.18 17.39 6.00
CA ASP A 54 -7.21 18.00 5.14
C ASP A 54 -8.16 16.95 4.53
N GLY A 55 -7.91 15.67 4.81
CA GLY A 55 -8.71 14.53 4.34
C GLY A 55 -8.52 14.20 2.85
N PRO A 56 -9.29 13.23 2.34
CA PRO A 56 -9.29 12.88 0.92
C PRO A 56 -9.93 13.97 0.05
N THR A 57 -9.36 14.19 -1.13
CA THR A 57 -9.84 15.16 -2.13
C THR A 57 -10.62 14.50 -3.27
N SER A 58 -11.26 15.30 -4.13
CA SER A 58 -11.88 14.81 -5.37
C SER A 58 -10.84 14.24 -6.36
N ALA A 59 -9.62 14.81 -6.38
CA ALA A 59 -8.51 14.28 -7.16
C ALA A 59 -8.09 12.89 -6.66
N ASP A 60 -8.05 12.69 -5.34
CA ASP A 60 -7.78 11.38 -4.74
C ASP A 60 -8.84 10.34 -5.18
N ALA A 61 -10.11 10.75 -5.26
CA ALA A 61 -11.19 9.88 -5.74
C ALA A 61 -11.06 9.53 -7.24
N ALA A 62 -10.72 10.51 -8.09
CA ALA A 62 -10.51 10.28 -9.52
C ALA A 62 -9.32 9.33 -9.78
N LEU A 63 -8.20 9.57 -9.08
CA LEU A 63 -7.02 8.70 -9.12
C LEU A 63 -7.33 7.28 -8.62
N ALA A 64 -8.18 7.13 -7.61
CA ALA A 64 -8.60 5.81 -7.14
C ALA A 64 -9.32 5.02 -8.24
N THR A 65 -10.24 5.65 -8.98
CA THR A 65 -10.91 5.02 -10.13
C THR A 65 -9.91 4.60 -11.20
N GLN A 66 -8.98 5.49 -11.60
CA GLN A 66 -7.95 5.19 -12.59
C GLN A 66 -7.06 4.00 -12.16
N LEU A 67 -6.60 4.02 -10.91
CA LEU A 67 -5.70 3.00 -10.38
C LEU A 67 -6.40 1.63 -10.28
N ASN A 68 -7.68 1.59 -9.92
CA ASN A 68 -8.44 0.34 -9.87
C ASN A 68 -8.56 -0.37 -11.22
N SER A 69 -8.45 0.36 -12.34
CA SER A 69 -8.41 -0.22 -13.68
C SER A 69 -7.00 -0.66 -14.12
N SER A 70 -5.95 -0.21 -13.43
CA SER A 70 -4.56 -0.36 -13.87
C SER A 70 -3.77 -1.38 -13.04
N LEU A 71 -4.02 -1.44 -11.73
CA LEU A 71 -3.29 -2.29 -10.79
C LEU A 71 -3.59 -3.78 -11.00
N GLN A 72 -2.58 -4.63 -10.82
CA GLN A 72 -2.66 -6.06 -11.13
C GLN A 72 -2.39 -6.97 -9.93
N ALA A 73 -1.84 -6.45 -8.84
CA ALA A 73 -1.45 -7.21 -7.65
C ALA A 73 -2.43 -6.98 -6.48
N LYS A 74 -1.93 -6.90 -5.23
CA LYS A 74 -2.74 -6.91 -4.00
C LYS A 74 -3.79 -5.80 -3.97
N MET A 75 -3.48 -4.64 -4.54
CA MET A 75 -4.33 -3.45 -4.50
C MET A 75 -5.33 -3.34 -5.66
N ARG A 76 -5.38 -4.33 -6.57
CA ARG A 76 -6.31 -4.33 -7.70
C ARG A 76 -7.77 -4.24 -7.23
N GLY A 77 -8.47 -3.18 -7.63
CA GLY A 77 -9.88 -2.95 -7.28
C GLY A 77 -10.12 -2.47 -5.85
N TYR A 78 -9.06 -2.21 -5.07
CA TYR A 78 -9.17 -1.81 -3.66
C TYR A 78 -8.75 -0.37 -3.37
N MET A 79 -8.33 0.39 -4.38
CA MET A 79 -8.02 1.81 -4.20
C MET A 79 -9.29 2.60 -3.89
N SER A 80 -9.19 3.48 -2.92
CA SER A 80 -10.22 4.44 -2.53
C SER A 80 -9.57 5.82 -2.37
N ALA A 81 -10.37 6.88 -2.31
CA ALA A 81 -9.84 8.23 -2.06
C ALA A 81 -8.98 8.29 -0.78
N TYR A 82 -9.35 7.55 0.27
CA TYR A 82 -8.55 7.41 1.48
C TYR A 82 -7.18 6.76 1.23
N ARG A 83 -7.14 5.64 0.49
CA ARG A 83 -5.85 4.99 0.17
C ARG A 83 -4.97 5.87 -0.71
N VAL A 84 -5.57 6.62 -1.63
CA VAL A 84 -4.85 7.57 -2.47
C VAL A 84 -4.32 8.74 -1.64
N SER A 85 -5.08 9.28 -0.69
CA SER A 85 -4.57 10.35 0.20
C SER A 85 -3.41 9.85 1.07
N CYS A 86 -3.47 8.60 1.55
CA CYS A 86 -2.34 7.96 2.23
C CYS A 86 -1.10 7.82 1.36
N ALA A 87 -1.25 7.27 0.14
CA ALA A 87 -0.16 7.16 -0.81
C ALA A 87 0.41 8.55 -1.18
N ARG A 88 -0.45 9.56 -1.37
CA ARG A 88 -0.08 10.94 -1.63
C ARG A 88 0.80 11.51 -0.53
N MET A 89 0.48 11.29 0.74
CA MET A 89 1.30 11.77 1.85
C MET A 89 2.66 11.06 1.96
N VAL A 90 2.73 9.76 1.64
CA VAL A 90 4.01 9.03 1.55
C VAL A 90 4.87 9.57 0.40
N ILE A 91 4.29 9.75 -0.79
CA ILE A 91 4.98 10.29 -1.97
C ILE A 91 5.42 11.73 -1.74
N LYS A 92 4.57 12.54 -1.09
CA LYS A 92 4.89 13.92 -0.71
C LYS A 92 6.10 13.96 0.23
N ALA A 93 6.16 13.11 1.26
CA ALA A 93 7.31 13.08 2.16
C ALA A 93 8.63 12.73 1.45
N VAL A 94 8.59 11.83 0.46
CA VAL A 94 9.75 11.51 -0.39
C VAL A 94 10.15 12.71 -1.24
N HIS A 95 9.18 13.35 -1.89
CA HIS A 95 9.37 14.54 -2.72
C HIS A 95 9.95 15.71 -1.91
N ASP A 96 9.40 15.99 -0.74
CA ASP A 96 9.85 17.07 0.15
C ASP A 96 11.30 16.84 0.65
N ARG A 97 11.74 15.58 0.69
CA ARG A 97 13.15 15.23 0.97
C ARG A 97 14.09 15.33 -0.23
N GLY A 98 13.57 15.68 -1.41
CA GLY A 98 14.36 15.76 -2.65
C GLY A 98 14.94 14.42 -3.10
N LEU A 99 14.33 13.30 -2.70
CA LEU A 99 14.79 11.97 -3.09
C LEU A 99 14.22 11.58 -4.46
N ASP A 100 14.93 10.68 -5.15
CA ASP A 100 14.47 10.12 -6.43
C ASP A 100 13.09 9.44 -6.28
N PRO A 101 12.18 9.55 -7.26
CA PRO A 101 10.87 8.88 -7.24
C PRO A 101 10.93 7.39 -6.92
N ARG A 102 12.04 6.70 -7.23
CA ARG A 102 12.25 5.30 -6.83
C ARG A 102 12.14 5.09 -5.31
N ALA A 103 12.55 6.06 -4.48
CA ALA A 103 12.38 5.97 -3.04
C ALA A 103 10.89 5.94 -2.65
N ALA A 104 10.03 6.62 -3.40
CA ALA A 104 8.58 6.53 -3.23
C ALA A 104 8.05 5.17 -3.66
N VAL A 105 8.59 4.56 -4.72
CA VAL A 105 8.21 3.20 -5.13
C VAL A 105 8.54 2.19 -4.03
N ILE A 106 9.71 2.32 -3.40
CA ILE A 106 10.14 1.47 -2.27
C ILE A 106 9.20 1.67 -1.07
N ALA A 107 8.92 2.93 -0.69
CA ALA A 107 8.03 3.22 0.44
C ALA A 107 6.59 2.75 0.19
N ILE A 108 6.05 2.96 -1.03
CA ILE A 108 4.71 2.50 -1.39
C ILE A 108 4.64 0.97 -1.42
N THR A 109 5.67 0.29 -1.93
CA THR A 109 5.78 -1.17 -1.88
C THR A 109 5.67 -1.68 -0.44
N THR A 110 6.37 -1.03 0.50
CA THR A 110 6.30 -1.37 1.92
C THR A 110 4.87 -1.21 2.44
N VAL A 111 4.24 -0.04 2.30
CA VAL A 111 2.91 0.18 2.90
C VAL A 111 1.79 -0.66 2.25
N ILE A 112 1.95 -1.11 0.99
CA ILE A 112 1.05 -2.12 0.40
C ILE A 112 1.13 -3.44 1.17
N VAL A 113 2.34 -3.90 1.48
CA VAL A 113 2.53 -5.16 2.21
C VAL A 113 2.06 -5.02 3.65
N GLU A 114 2.51 -3.98 4.35
CA GLU A 114 2.27 -3.80 5.79
C GLU A 114 0.79 -3.56 6.12
N THR A 115 0.09 -2.74 5.33
CA THR A 115 -1.26 -2.28 5.71
C THR A 115 -2.25 -2.23 4.56
N SER A 116 -1.84 -2.63 3.36
CA SER A 116 -2.61 -2.39 2.13
C SER A 116 -2.84 -0.89 1.90
N ILE A 117 -1.91 -0.03 2.31
CA ILE A 117 -2.03 1.45 2.28
C ILE A 117 -3.13 1.96 3.25
N GLN A 118 -3.09 1.53 4.51
CA GLN A 118 -3.99 2.02 5.60
C GLN A 118 -3.20 2.54 6.77
N ASN A 119 -3.58 3.68 7.31
CA ASN A 119 -2.97 4.20 8.52
C ASN A 119 -3.64 3.60 9.75
N ILE A 120 -3.35 2.33 10.03
CA ILE A 120 -3.97 1.55 11.11
C ILE A 120 -3.64 2.18 12.47
N SER A 121 -4.66 2.63 13.20
CA SER A 121 -4.54 3.36 14.46
C SER A 121 -4.68 2.50 15.71
N GLU A 122 -5.00 1.22 15.55
CA GLU A 122 -5.03 0.26 16.65
C GLU A 122 -3.86 -0.72 16.61
N GLN A 123 -3.45 -1.18 17.79
CA GLN A 123 -2.36 -2.14 17.95
C GLN A 123 -2.95 -3.55 17.83
N VAL A 124 -2.87 -4.12 16.63
CA VAL A 124 -3.37 -5.47 16.33
C VAL A 124 -2.31 -6.52 16.64
N ASP A 125 -1.05 -6.20 16.34
CA ASP A 125 0.11 -7.04 16.62
C ASP A 125 1.17 -6.24 17.36
N HIS A 126 1.49 -6.66 18.58
CA HIS A 126 2.43 -5.99 19.50
C HIS A 126 2.15 -4.49 19.66
N THR A 127 3.15 -3.64 19.40
CA THR A 127 3.03 -2.19 19.46
C THR A 127 2.89 -1.54 18.09
N SER A 128 2.75 -2.33 17.02
CA SER A 128 2.77 -1.86 15.62
C SER A 128 1.63 -0.90 15.32
N LEU A 129 1.93 0.19 14.61
CA LEU A 129 0.98 1.21 14.20
C LEU A 129 1.29 1.81 12.83
N GLY A 130 0.26 2.39 12.23
CA GLY A 130 0.35 3.23 11.05
C GLY A 130 0.70 2.51 9.76
N LEU A 131 0.93 3.29 8.71
CA LEU A 131 1.12 2.80 7.33
C LEU A 131 2.23 1.76 7.18
N PHE A 132 3.29 1.88 7.97
CA PHE A 132 4.49 1.03 7.93
C PHE A 132 4.51 -0.06 9.02
N GLN A 133 3.45 -0.17 9.83
CA GLN A 133 3.39 -1.06 10.99
C GLN A 133 4.64 -0.93 11.89
N GLN A 134 5.05 0.32 12.16
CA GLN A 134 6.23 0.61 12.97
C GLN A 134 5.95 0.34 14.45
N GLN A 135 6.85 -0.36 15.12
CA GLN A 135 6.81 -0.59 16.57
C GLN A 135 7.32 0.64 17.35
N ASP A 136 7.07 0.66 18.66
CA ASP A 136 7.38 1.76 19.57
C ASP A 136 8.84 2.27 19.55
N TRP A 137 9.82 1.41 19.26
CA TRP A 137 11.22 1.85 19.10
C TRP A 137 11.47 2.76 17.89
N TRP A 138 10.52 2.84 16.94
CA TRP A 138 10.58 3.82 15.86
C TRP A 138 10.17 5.22 16.33
N GLY A 139 9.37 5.34 17.38
CA GLY A 139 8.90 6.64 17.90
C GLY A 139 7.60 6.58 18.69
N SER A 140 7.12 7.75 19.09
CA SER A 140 5.83 7.88 19.79
C SER A 140 4.67 7.39 18.93
N ARG A 141 3.52 7.16 19.56
CA ARG A 141 2.28 6.78 18.85
C ARG A 141 1.91 7.82 17.80
N GLU A 142 2.01 9.11 18.14
CA GLU A 142 1.69 10.24 17.27
C GLU A 142 2.65 10.28 16.08
N GLU A 143 3.94 10.04 16.30
CA GLU A 143 4.93 9.99 15.22
C GLU A 143 4.67 8.83 14.25
N ARG A 144 4.30 7.65 14.76
CA ARG A 144 4.06 6.44 13.95
C ARG A 144 2.74 6.49 13.19
N LEU A 145 1.76 7.25 13.69
CA LEU A 145 0.49 7.52 12.99
C LEU A 145 0.53 8.73 12.08
N ASN A 146 1.58 9.55 12.10
CA ASN A 146 1.75 10.66 11.17
C ASN A 146 2.47 10.16 9.90
N PRO A 147 1.82 10.11 8.71
CA PRO A 147 2.45 9.55 7.51
C PRO A 147 3.75 10.23 7.11
N THR A 148 3.87 11.54 7.27
CA THR A 148 5.09 12.29 6.94
C THR A 148 6.24 11.86 7.85
N ILE A 149 6.01 11.81 9.17
CA ILE A 149 7.03 11.42 10.16
C ILE A 149 7.42 9.95 9.98
N ALA A 150 6.43 9.05 9.91
CA ALA A 150 6.66 7.62 9.73
C ALA A 150 7.45 7.31 8.44
N THR A 151 7.09 7.97 7.32
CA THR A 151 7.82 7.85 6.04
C THR A 151 9.24 8.38 6.17
N ASN A 152 9.44 9.52 6.83
CA ASN A 152 10.77 10.09 7.03
C ASN A 152 11.67 9.18 7.86
N LYS A 153 11.14 8.51 8.89
CA LYS A 153 11.89 7.52 9.66
C LYS A 153 12.26 6.31 8.80
N PHE A 154 11.30 5.77 8.02
CA PHE A 154 11.56 4.68 7.06
C PHE A 154 12.69 5.04 6.09
N LEU A 155 12.59 6.20 5.44
CA LEU A 155 13.58 6.68 4.47
C LEU A 155 14.96 6.92 5.10
N SER A 156 15.01 7.40 6.34
CA SER A 156 16.28 7.58 7.06
C SER A 156 16.94 6.24 7.39
N THR A 157 16.17 5.22 7.75
CA THR A 157 16.69 3.85 7.88
C THR A 157 17.15 3.31 6.52
N MET A 158 16.37 3.48 5.45
CA MET A 158 16.75 3.07 4.09
C MET A 158 18.11 3.63 3.67
N LEU A 159 18.32 4.94 3.82
CA LEU A 159 19.59 5.60 3.45
C LEU A 159 20.77 5.14 4.31
N ARG A 160 20.53 4.78 5.58
CA ARG A 160 21.58 4.23 6.46
C ARG A 160 21.97 2.81 6.04
N GLU A 161 20.99 1.96 5.72
CA GLU A 161 21.22 0.56 5.34
C GLU A 161 21.79 0.43 3.91
N TYR A 162 21.53 1.42 3.04
CA TYR A 162 22.04 1.48 1.66
C TYR A 162 22.87 2.75 1.41
N PRO A 163 24.08 2.84 1.97
CA PRO A 163 24.96 3.98 1.74
C PRO A 163 25.36 4.09 0.26
N ASN A 164 25.85 5.26 -0.14
CA ASN A 164 26.29 5.56 -1.50
C ASN A 164 25.21 5.32 -2.59
N ASN A 165 23.94 5.48 -2.22
CA ASN A 165 22.78 5.29 -3.12
C ASN A 165 22.66 3.87 -3.72
N THR A 166 23.18 2.84 -3.04
CA THR A 166 23.09 1.44 -3.49
C THR A 166 21.65 0.92 -3.60
N TRP A 167 20.70 1.56 -2.93
CA TRP A 167 19.26 1.31 -3.06
C TRP A 167 18.69 1.64 -4.46
N MET A 168 19.38 2.49 -5.24
CA MET A 168 18.93 2.88 -6.58
C MET A 168 18.92 1.70 -7.56
N THR A 169 19.78 0.71 -7.34
CA THR A 169 19.93 -0.44 -8.23
C THR A 169 19.54 -1.77 -7.57
N ALA A 170 19.44 -1.81 -6.24
CA ALA A 170 19.00 -3.00 -5.52
C ALA A 170 17.52 -3.34 -5.84
N PRO A 171 17.14 -4.64 -5.85
CA PRO A 171 15.74 -5.03 -5.95
C PRO A 171 14.87 -4.37 -4.89
N VAL A 172 13.71 -3.85 -5.28
CA VAL A 172 12.83 -3.06 -4.39
C VAL A 172 12.45 -3.85 -3.14
N GLY A 173 12.09 -5.12 -3.31
CA GLY A 173 11.71 -5.99 -2.19
C GLY A 173 12.86 -6.27 -1.22
N GLU A 174 14.10 -6.33 -1.70
CA GLU A 174 15.28 -6.46 -0.83
C GLU A 174 15.47 -5.19 0.01
N VAL A 175 15.29 -4.01 -0.59
CA VAL A 175 15.36 -2.74 0.15
C VAL A 175 14.26 -2.67 1.21
N CYS A 176 13.02 -3.01 0.86
CA CYS A 176 11.91 -3.06 1.80
C CYS A 176 12.22 -4.00 2.98
N GLN A 177 12.65 -5.23 2.69
CA GLN A 177 12.98 -6.21 3.71
C GLN A 177 14.11 -5.74 4.62
N LYS A 178 15.15 -5.15 4.05
CA LYS A 178 16.31 -4.68 4.82
C LYS A 178 15.92 -3.58 5.82
N VAL A 179 14.94 -2.75 5.48
CA VAL A 179 14.43 -1.68 6.37
C VAL A 179 13.44 -2.21 7.41
N GLN A 180 12.50 -3.07 7.01
CA GLN A 180 11.42 -3.55 7.88
C GLN A 180 11.78 -4.77 8.73
N ILE A 181 12.69 -5.62 8.23
CA ILE A 181 13.09 -6.89 8.86
C ILE A 181 11.85 -7.78 9.15
N SER A 182 11.07 -8.05 8.11
CA SER A 182 9.87 -8.89 8.19
C SER A 182 10.19 -10.38 8.21
N ALA A 183 9.30 -11.19 8.79
CA ALA A 183 9.33 -12.65 8.67
C ALA A 183 8.92 -13.17 7.28
N TYR A 184 8.36 -12.30 6.43
CA TYR A 184 7.83 -12.63 5.10
C TYR A 184 8.43 -11.73 4.00
N PRO A 185 9.76 -11.76 3.79
CA PRO A 185 10.46 -10.91 2.83
C PRO A 185 9.93 -11.01 1.39
N GLU A 186 9.43 -12.19 1.01
CA GLU A 186 8.94 -12.50 -0.33
C GLU A 186 7.69 -11.70 -0.73
N ARG A 187 7.00 -11.09 0.23
CA ARG A 187 5.76 -10.34 -0.02
C ARG A 187 5.99 -8.98 -0.69
N TYR A 188 7.18 -8.37 -0.56
CA TYR A 188 7.44 -7.02 -1.07
C TYR A 188 7.62 -6.98 -2.58
N GLN A 189 8.54 -7.78 -3.14
CA GLN A 189 8.92 -7.68 -4.54
C GLN A 189 7.73 -7.82 -5.53
N PRO A 190 6.73 -8.69 -5.28
CA PRO A 190 5.53 -8.78 -6.13
C PRO A 190 4.71 -7.48 -6.20
N GLN A 191 4.81 -6.59 -5.22
CA GLN A 191 4.03 -5.33 -5.18
C GLN A 191 4.76 -4.15 -5.83
N ALA A 192 6.03 -4.29 -6.20
CA ALA A 192 6.85 -3.19 -6.72
C ALA A 192 6.32 -2.60 -8.04
N GLY A 193 5.75 -3.43 -8.92
CA GLY A 193 5.16 -2.98 -10.18
C GLY A 193 3.93 -2.09 -9.95
N ASP A 194 3.00 -2.53 -9.11
CA ASP A 194 1.83 -1.75 -8.72
C ASP A 194 2.22 -0.46 -7.97
N ALA A 195 3.23 -0.52 -7.11
CA ALA A 195 3.76 0.66 -6.43
C ALA A 195 4.30 1.70 -7.43
N GLN A 196 4.99 1.26 -8.49
CA GLN A 196 5.45 2.16 -9.55
C GLN A 196 4.28 2.84 -10.27
N ILE A 197 3.21 2.11 -10.57
CA ILE A 197 1.99 2.67 -11.20
C ILE A 197 1.37 3.73 -10.29
N ILE A 198 1.22 3.44 -8.99
CA ILE A 198 0.69 4.37 -7.99
C ILE A 198 1.54 5.65 -7.93
N VAL A 199 2.86 5.52 -7.85
CA VAL A 199 3.78 6.68 -7.80
C VAL A 199 3.67 7.53 -9.05
N ASN A 200 3.63 6.90 -10.23
CA ASN A 200 3.53 7.62 -11.51
C ASN A 200 2.22 8.39 -11.63
N ALA A 201 1.11 7.84 -11.13
CA ALA A 201 -0.20 8.50 -11.18
C ALA A 201 -0.30 9.68 -10.19
N ILE A 202 0.26 9.54 -8.98
CA ILE A 202 0.08 10.52 -7.89
C ILE A 202 1.14 11.62 -7.89
N LEU A 203 2.40 11.31 -8.23
CA LEU A 203 3.51 12.26 -8.17
C LEU A 203 3.29 13.58 -8.94
N PRO A 204 2.64 13.59 -10.13
CA PRO A 204 2.30 14.84 -10.82
C PRO A 204 1.44 15.78 -9.96
N TYR A 205 0.45 15.24 -9.25
CA TYR A 205 -0.41 16.00 -8.33
C TYR A 205 0.38 16.55 -7.14
N VAL A 206 1.31 15.77 -6.58
CA VAL A 206 2.20 16.20 -5.49
C VAL A 206 3.11 17.35 -5.92
N ARG A 207 3.55 17.36 -7.18
CA ARG A 207 4.40 18.43 -7.76
C ARG A 207 3.62 19.70 -8.12
N GLY A 208 2.29 19.72 -7.94
CA GLY A 208 1.44 20.81 -8.42
C GLY A 208 1.33 20.85 -9.95
N ASN A 209 1.66 19.76 -10.64
CA ASN A 209 1.52 19.61 -12.09
C ASN A 209 0.69 18.36 -12.39
N PRO A 210 -0.59 18.30 -11.98
CA PRO A 210 -1.43 17.15 -12.28
C PRO A 210 -1.59 17.06 -13.80
N ALA A 211 -1.15 15.96 -14.41
CA ALA A 211 -1.67 15.59 -15.71
C ALA A 211 -3.19 15.49 -15.53
N GLN A 212 -3.95 16.36 -16.19
CA GLN A 212 -5.40 16.31 -16.11
C GLN A 212 -5.87 14.94 -16.62
N PRO A 213 -6.90 14.32 -16.01
CA PRO A 213 -7.42 13.03 -16.44
C PRO A 213 -7.91 12.96 -17.90
N GLU A 214 -8.07 14.10 -18.59
CA GLU A 214 -8.31 14.14 -20.04
C GLU A 214 -7.09 13.82 -20.92
N ASP A 215 -5.86 13.81 -20.39
CA ASP A 215 -4.64 13.77 -21.22
C ASP A 215 -4.08 12.34 -21.47
N ALA A 216 -4.86 11.30 -21.14
CA ALA A 216 -4.46 9.90 -21.31
C ALA A 216 -4.95 9.26 -22.64
N THR A 217 -5.63 10.01 -23.52
CA THR A 217 -6.15 9.53 -24.81
C THR A 217 -5.29 9.93 -26.02
N GLY A 218 -4.24 10.72 -25.85
CA GLY A 218 -3.41 11.17 -26.98
C GLY A 218 -4.12 12.17 -27.89
N GLU A 219 -5.00 13.01 -27.33
CA GLU A 219 -5.57 14.17 -28.00
C GLU A 219 -4.73 15.39 -27.66
N ALA A 220 -4.20 16.07 -28.69
CA ALA A 220 -3.32 17.20 -28.47
C ALA A 220 -4.10 18.47 -28.09
N VAL A 221 -3.44 19.32 -27.30
CA VAL A 221 -3.99 20.53 -26.67
C VAL A 221 -4.36 21.57 -27.73
N ASP A 222 -5.57 22.11 -27.72
CA ASP A 222 -6.04 23.18 -28.63
C ASP A 222 -6.03 24.53 -27.87
N PHE A 223 -5.07 25.41 -28.18
CA PHE A 223 -4.89 26.69 -27.46
C PHE A 223 -5.75 27.82 -28.00
N ASP A 224 -6.21 27.75 -29.25
CA ASP A 224 -6.97 28.82 -29.90
C ASP A 224 -8.46 28.49 -30.12
N GLY A 225 -8.87 27.27 -29.76
CA GLY A 225 -10.25 26.80 -29.77
C GLY A 225 -10.77 26.50 -31.18
N ASP A 226 -9.88 26.26 -32.14
CA ASP A 226 -10.23 25.96 -33.53
C ASP A 226 -10.54 24.47 -33.79
N GLY A 227 -10.46 23.65 -32.75
CA GLY A 227 -10.70 22.21 -32.77
C GLY A 227 -9.51 21.40 -33.29
N ARG A 228 -8.31 21.99 -33.37
CA ARG A 228 -7.10 21.34 -33.88
C ARG A 228 -6.01 21.25 -32.82
N PRO A 229 -5.18 20.19 -32.90
CA PRO A 229 -4.10 20.00 -31.94
C PRO A 229 -2.94 20.98 -32.18
N ASP A 230 -2.58 21.71 -31.13
CA ASP A 230 -1.47 22.66 -31.09
C ASP A 230 -0.27 22.12 -30.29
N LEU A 231 0.90 22.69 -30.53
CA LEU A 231 2.14 22.35 -29.83
C LEU A 231 2.74 23.58 -29.14
N VAL A 232 3.31 23.40 -27.95
CA VAL A 232 4.14 24.44 -27.31
C VAL A 232 5.55 23.94 -27.18
N GLY A 233 6.50 24.76 -27.64
CA GLY A 233 7.93 24.52 -27.49
C GLY A 233 8.62 25.68 -26.78
N THR A 234 9.62 25.37 -25.97
CA THR A 234 10.50 26.37 -25.36
C THR A 234 11.74 26.54 -26.23
N LEU A 235 12.03 27.77 -26.65
CA LEU A 235 13.27 28.09 -27.36
C LEU A 235 14.45 28.13 -26.39
N ALA A 236 15.67 28.02 -26.92
CA ALA A 236 16.89 28.00 -26.12
C ALA A 236 17.12 29.27 -25.28
N ASP A 237 16.44 30.37 -25.60
CA ASP A 237 16.47 31.63 -24.85
C ASP A 237 15.40 31.73 -23.74
N GLY A 238 14.63 30.67 -23.52
CA GLY A 238 13.56 30.60 -22.51
C GLY A 238 12.21 31.14 -22.98
N THR A 239 12.09 31.59 -24.23
CA THR A 239 10.82 32.06 -24.79
C THR A 239 9.92 30.87 -25.11
N LEU A 240 8.67 30.92 -24.66
CA LEU A 240 7.64 29.95 -25.05
C LEU A 240 7.07 30.31 -26.43
N ARG A 241 6.95 29.33 -27.31
CA ARG A 241 6.37 29.47 -28.64
C ARG A 241 5.26 28.43 -28.84
N ALA A 242 4.06 28.91 -29.14
CA ALA A 242 2.97 28.07 -29.61
C ALA A 242 3.06 27.89 -31.13
N TYR A 243 2.81 26.67 -31.59
CA TYR A 243 2.70 26.27 -32.99
C TYR A 243 1.26 25.80 -33.21
N LEU A 244 0.51 26.60 -33.96
CA LEU A 244 -0.90 26.33 -34.19
C LEU A 244 -1.06 25.27 -35.28
N GLY A 245 -1.82 24.23 -34.98
CA GLY A 245 -2.00 23.07 -35.83
C GLY A 245 -2.94 23.36 -37.00
N THR A 246 -2.43 23.45 -38.23
CA THR A 246 -3.29 23.71 -39.41
C THR A 246 -3.94 22.45 -40.01
N GLY A 247 -3.90 21.30 -39.32
CA GLY A 247 -4.59 20.07 -39.75
C GLY A 247 -4.09 19.43 -41.06
N SER A 248 -2.89 19.75 -41.53
CA SER A 248 -2.27 19.16 -42.73
C SER A 248 -0.80 18.80 -42.47
N PRO A 249 -0.26 17.69 -43.01
CA PRO A 249 1.18 17.40 -42.91
C PRO A 249 1.96 18.46 -43.70
N GLY A 250 2.50 19.45 -42.99
CA GLY A 250 3.16 20.62 -43.56
C GLY A 250 3.45 21.65 -42.45
N VAL A 251 4.46 22.48 -42.68
CA VAL A 251 5.07 23.38 -41.67
C VAL A 251 4.00 24.14 -40.86
N PRO A 252 4.02 24.10 -39.50
CA PRO A 252 3.04 24.80 -38.67
C PRO A 252 3.07 26.31 -38.87
N GLY A 253 1.90 26.94 -38.78
CA GLY A 253 1.78 28.40 -38.76
C GLY A 253 2.39 28.96 -37.47
N VAL A 254 3.34 29.88 -37.59
CA VAL A 254 3.96 30.52 -36.44
C VAL A 254 3.22 31.81 -36.10
N ALA A 255 2.48 31.81 -34.99
CA ALA A 255 1.96 33.04 -34.42
C ALA A 255 3.00 33.65 -33.48
N GLY A 256 3.43 34.89 -33.75
CA GLY A 256 4.23 35.69 -32.83
C GLY A 256 3.45 36.92 -32.40
N ARG A 257 3.32 37.15 -31.09
CA ARG A 257 3.03 38.49 -30.57
C ARG A 257 4.33 39.05 -29.99
N GLY A 258 4.76 40.19 -30.53
CA GLY A 258 5.82 41.01 -29.94
C GLY A 258 5.32 41.81 -28.75
#